data_AF-A0A2T8HR05-F1
#
_entry.id   AF-A0A2T8HR05-F1
#
_cell.length_a   1.000
_cell.length_b   1.000
_cell.length_c   1.000
_cell.angle_alpha   90.00
_cell.angle_beta   90.00
_cell.angle_gamma   90.00
#
_symmetry.space_group_name_H-M   'P 1'
#
loop_
_entity.id
_entity.type
_entity.pdbx_description
1 polymer ?
#
loop_
_entity_poly.entity_id
_entity_poly.type
_entity_poly.pdbx_seq_one_letter_code
_entity_poly.pdbx_strand_id
1 'polypeptide(L)'
;MGDHRFFRGRCAALWLFFSLNLASASTGFAGQLTISDASNGAALASTEVAQGAGWCILWNHSVQGFEVEDCYENRDGVMVLVRSHLPDFAAGLDHIPGRGRQVSDGMGGYWIEDLDEPVPGNAYILRPGGPAVNHRLRTEAIEISLTQLAERARVRIALQPDIAP
;
A
#
# COMPACT_ATOMS: atom_id res chain seq x y z
N MET A 1 -5.01 4.14 86.63
CA MET A 1 -5.66 3.12 85.80
C MET A 1 -6.07 3.83 84.52
N GLY A 2 -5.15 4.02 83.58
CA GLY A 2 -4.95 3.14 82.40
C GLY A 2 -5.95 3.55 81.31
N ASP A 3 -5.63 3.76 80.05
CA ASP A 3 -4.39 3.66 79.30
C ASP A 3 -4.58 4.45 77.99
N HIS A 4 -3.45 4.86 77.42
CA HIS A 4 -3.22 5.50 76.13
C HIS A 4 -4.14 5.05 74.97
N ARG A 5 -4.47 5.96 74.03
CA ARG A 5 -4.15 5.84 72.57
C ARG A 5 -4.11 7.21 71.88
N PHE A 6 -2.92 7.63 71.46
CA PHE A 6 -2.69 8.70 70.48
C PHE A 6 -3.08 8.22 69.08
N PHE A 7 -3.92 8.96 68.36
CA PHE A 7 -4.22 8.71 66.95
C PHE A 7 -3.28 9.54 66.07
N ARG A 8 -2.26 8.87 65.50
CA ARG A 8 -1.41 9.41 64.41
C ARG A 8 -2.06 9.04 63.07
N GLY A 9 -2.60 10.02 62.35
CA GLY A 9 -2.99 9.87 60.94
C GLY A 9 -1.94 10.52 60.05
N ARG A 10 -1.16 9.72 59.31
CA ARG A 10 -0.21 10.17 58.27
C ARG A 10 -0.83 9.96 56.88
N CYS A 11 -0.56 10.93 56.01
CA CYS A 11 -0.28 10.82 54.57
C CYS A 11 -1.31 10.16 53.63
N ALA A 12 -1.81 10.94 52.67
CA ALA A 12 -1.90 10.50 51.27
C ALA A 12 -1.93 11.73 50.34
N ALA A 13 -0.75 12.22 49.92
CA ALA A 13 -0.67 13.10 48.76
C ALA A 13 -0.72 12.21 47.52
N LEU A 14 -1.86 12.22 46.80
CA LEU A 14 -1.96 11.56 45.49
C LEU A 14 -1.14 12.35 44.46
N TRP A 15 -0.05 11.76 44.00
CA TRP A 15 0.67 12.21 42.81
C TRP A 15 0.01 11.60 41.58
N LEU A 16 -0.82 12.39 40.89
CA LEU A 16 -1.33 12.06 39.56
C LEU A 16 -0.17 12.21 38.56
N PHE A 17 0.46 11.10 38.20
CA PHE A 17 1.37 11.02 37.06
C PHE A 17 0.55 11.09 35.78
N PHE A 18 0.50 12.26 35.14
CA PHE A 18 -0.05 12.44 33.81
C PHE A 18 1.00 11.97 32.80
N SER A 19 0.97 10.68 32.45
CA SER A 19 1.85 10.11 31.42
C SER A 19 1.43 10.62 30.04
N LEU A 20 2.02 11.74 29.63
CA LEU A 20 1.90 12.27 28.28
C LEU A 20 2.61 11.31 27.32
N ASN A 21 1.85 10.42 26.69
CA ASN A 21 2.35 9.55 25.62
C ASN A 21 2.61 10.45 24.40
N LEU A 22 3.84 10.91 24.24
CA LEU A 22 4.30 11.45 22.96
C LEU A 22 4.38 10.27 22.00
N ALA A 23 3.36 10.10 21.16
CA ALA A 23 3.46 9.27 19.98
C ALA A 23 4.50 9.91 19.05
N SER A 24 5.71 9.35 19.02
CA SER A 24 6.69 9.68 18.00
C SER A 24 6.10 9.31 16.64
N ALA A 25 5.71 10.30 15.85
CA ALA A 25 5.48 10.09 14.42
C ALA A 25 6.84 9.72 13.82
N SER A 26 7.05 8.43 13.55
CA SER A 26 8.17 7.98 12.73
C SER A 26 8.05 8.70 11.39
N THR A 27 9.00 9.59 11.10
CA THR A 27 9.24 10.11 9.75
C THR A 27 9.76 8.95 8.91
N GLY A 28 8.86 8.05 8.52
CA GLY A 28 9.18 7.00 7.58
C GLY A 28 9.53 7.58 6.22
N PHE A 29 10.23 6.80 5.38
CA PHE A 29 10.58 7.22 4.03
C PHE A 29 9.31 7.49 3.22
N ALA A 30 8.94 8.77 3.08
CA ALA A 30 8.05 9.16 2.01
C ALA A 30 8.74 8.82 0.68
N GLY A 31 7.95 8.39 -0.30
CA GLY A 31 8.46 8.05 -1.61
C GLY A 31 7.62 8.69 -2.69
N GLN A 32 8.26 8.99 -3.81
CA GLN A 32 7.58 9.44 -5.00
C GLN A 32 7.30 8.25 -5.91
N LEU A 33 6.02 7.96 -6.16
CA LEU A 33 5.60 7.04 -7.20
C LEU A 33 5.56 7.81 -8.54
N THR A 34 6.38 7.39 -9.49
CA THR A 34 6.56 8.05 -10.78
C THR A 34 6.11 7.16 -11.92
N ILE A 35 5.53 7.81 -12.94
CA ILE A 35 5.11 7.19 -14.18
C ILE A 35 5.83 7.92 -15.31
N SER A 36 6.63 7.19 -16.10
CA SER A 36 7.36 7.75 -17.23
C SER A 36 7.24 6.89 -18.49
N ASP A 37 7.39 7.49 -19.66
CA ASP A 37 7.52 6.75 -20.92
C ASP A 37 8.81 5.93 -20.89
N ALA A 38 8.68 4.61 -21.05
CA ALA A 38 9.81 3.69 -20.94
C ALA A 38 10.82 3.80 -22.10
N SER A 39 10.46 4.46 -23.21
CA SER A 39 11.32 4.62 -24.38
C SER A 39 12.31 5.78 -24.26
N ASN A 40 11.91 6.85 -23.58
CA ASN A 40 12.67 8.11 -23.53
C ASN A 40 12.79 8.70 -22.11
N GLY A 41 12.11 8.12 -21.11
CA GLY A 41 12.15 8.57 -19.72
C GLY A 41 11.31 9.82 -19.42
N ALA A 42 10.52 10.33 -20.38
CA ALA A 42 9.68 11.49 -20.17
C ALA A 42 8.67 11.24 -19.04
N ALA A 43 8.62 12.14 -18.06
CA ALA A 43 7.66 12.07 -16.97
C ALA A 43 6.24 12.29 -17.48
N LEU A 44 5.32 11.40 -17.09
CA LEU A 44 3.90 11.45 -17.45
C LEU A 44 3.05 11.86 -16.25
N ALA A 45 3.36 11.34 -15.06
CA ALA A 45 2.70 11.70 -13.81
C ALA A 45 3.57 11.30 -12.61
N SER A 46 3.26 11.86 -11.43
CA SER A 46 3.81 11.42 -10.15
C SER A 46 2.81 11.64 -9.02
N THR A 47 2.98 10.89 -7.93
CA THR A 47 2.21 11.06 -6.69
C THR A 47 3.02 10.60 -5.48
N GLU A 48 2.80 11.24 -4.34
CA GLU A 48 3.48 10.88 -3.10
C GLU A 48 2.83 9.63 -2.49
N VAL A 49 3.67 8.75 -1.95
CA VAL A 49 3.27 7.55 -1.21
C VAL A 49 4.10 7.53 0.06
N ALA A 50 3.49 7.91 1.18
CA ALA A 50 4.13 7.89 2.49
C ALA A 50 4.57 6.47 2.88
N GLN A 51 5.49 6.37 3.85
CA GLN A 51 5.79 5.09 4.48
C GLN A 51 4.50 4.40 4.97
N GLY A 52 4.36 3.12 4.65
CA GLY A 52 3.20 2.29 5.00
C GLY A 52 1.94 2.60 4.19
N ALA A 53 1.96 3.61 3.31
CA ALA A 53 0.83 3.92 2.46
C ALA A 53 0.73 2.93 1.29
N GLY A 54 -0.51 2.55 0.98
CA GLY A 54 -0.84 1.64 -0.11
C GLY A 54 -1.22 2.36 -1.40
N TRP A 55 -1.05 1.67 -2.52
CA TRP A 55 -1.56 2.07 -3.83
C TRP A 55 -1.80 0.84 -4.69
N CYS A 56 -2.69 0.92 -5.68
CA CYS A 56 -3.03 -0.23 -6.52
C CYS A 56 -2.98 0.11 -8.01
N ILE A 57 -2.68 -0.90 -8.83
CA ILE A 57 -2.99 -0.92 -10.26
C ILE A 57 -4.30 -1.66 -10.45
N LEU A 58 -5.23 -1.01 -11.14
CA LEU A 58 -6.52 -1.57 -11.49
C LEU A 58 -6.64 -1.71 -13.00
N TRP A 59 -7.20 -2.82 -13.46
CA TRP A 59 -7.51 -3.03 -14.88
C TRP A 59 -8.68 -3.97 -15.04
N ASN A 60 -9.37 -3.88 -16.16
CA ASN A 60 -10.44 -4.79 -16.49
C ASN A 60 -9.88 -5.99 -17.26
N HIS A 61 -10.20 -7.21 -16.83
CA HIS A 61 -9.85 -8.42 -17.55
C HIS A 61 -10.43 -8.37 -18.97
N SER A 62 -9.58 -8.48 -20.00
CA SER A 62 -9.95 -8.14 -21.38
C SER A 62 -11.06 -9.03 -21.96
N VAL A 63 -11.25 -10.24 -21.42
CA VAL A 63 -12.26 -11.19 -21.86
C VAL A 63 -13.58 -11.00 -21.12
N GLN A 64 -13.53 -10.90 -19.79
CA GLN A 64 -14.72 -10.93 -18.92
C GLN A 64 -15.15 -9.54 -18.42
N GLY A 65 -14.27 -8.54 -18.51
CA GLY A 65 -14.55 -7.16 -18.15
C GLY A 65 -14.55 -6.83 -16.66
N PHE A 66 -14.34 -7.81 -15.77
CA PHE A 66 -14.23 -7.57 -14.33
C PHE A 66 -12.93 -6.85 -13.96
N GLU A 67 -12.96 -6.03 -12.91
CA GLU A 67 -11.81 -5.28 -12.40
C GLU A 67 -10.89 -6.21 -11.58
N VAL A 68 -9.61 -6.23 -11.93
CA VAL A 68 -8.54 -6.92 -11.22
C VAL A 68 -7.68 -5.84 -10.56
N GLU A 69 -7.15 -6.14 -9.37
CA GLU A 69 -6.34 -5.21 -8.60
C GLU A 69 -5.03 -5.84 -8.16
N ASP A 70 -3.91 -5.14 -8.34
CA ASP A 70 -2.63 -5.43 -7.70
C ASP A 70 -2.28 -4.28 -6.77
N CYS A 71 -2.19 -4.53 -5.48
CA CYS A 71 -1.96 -3.52 -4.46
C CYS A 71 -0.58 -3.65 -3.83
N TYR A 72 0.10 -2.52 -3.77
CA TYR A 72 1.46 -2.35 -3.28
C TYR A 72 1.48 -1.46 -2.05
N GLU A 73 2.56 -1.53 -1.31
CA GLU A 73 2.85 -0.67 -0.16
C GLU A 73 4.27 -0.12 -0.27
N ASN A 74 4.49 1.12 0.17
CA ASN A 74 5.83 1.64 0.42
C ASN A 74 6.33 1.17 1.79
N ARG A 75 7.19 0.16 1.83
CA ARG A 75 7.80 -0.37 3.05
C ARG A 75 9.28 -0.02 3.09
N ASP A 76 9.61 1.00 3.87
CA ASP A 76 10.98 1.51 4.05
C ASP A 76 11.62 1.92 2.72
N GLY A 77 10.85 2.56 1.86
CA GLY A 77 11.29 2.93 0.51
C GLY A 77 11.30 1.78 -0.49
N VAL A 78 10.85 0.59 -0.09
CA VAL A 78 10.73 -0.59 -0.97
C VAL A 78 9.29 -0.70 -1.47
N MET A 79 9.14 -0.86 -2.79
CA MET A 79 7.85 -1.17 -3.39
C MET A 79 7.56 -2.65 -3.17
N VAL A 80 6.55 -2.97 -2.38
CA VAL A 80 6.19 -4.36 -2.06
C VAL A 80 4.77 -4.63 -2.54
N LEU A 81 4.57 -5.68 -3.35
CA LEU A 81 3.24 -6.19 -3.67
C LEU A 81 2.70 -6.94 -2.44
N VAL A 82 1.58 -6.47 -1.89
CA VAL A 82 1.06 -6.96 -0.61
C VAL A 82 -0.21 -7.80 -0.78
N ARG A 83 -1.02 -7.50 -1.80
CA ARG A 83 -2.21 -8.29 -2.13
C ARG A 83 -2.65 -8.09 -3.58
N SER A 84 -3.37 -9.07 -4.11
CA SER A 84 -4.04 -8.99 -5.41
C SER A 84 -5.49 -9.46 -5.30
N HIS A 85 -6.42 -8.78 -5.98
CA HIS A 85 -7.82 -9.21 -6.12
C HIS A 85 -8.07 -9.80 -7.50
N LEU A 86 -8.59 -11.01 -7.53
CA LEU A 86 -8.96 -11.72 -8.75
C LEU A 86 -10.44 -12.13 -8.64
N PRO A 87 -11.35 -11.47 -9.37
CA PRO A 87 -12.78 -11.79 -9.33
C PRO A 87 -13.15 -13.16 -9.91
N ASP A 88 -12.20 -13.84 -10.57
CA ASP A 88 -12.38 -15.16 -11.17
C ASP A 88 -11.01 -15.88 -11.22
N PHE A 89 -11.00 -17.20 -11.06
CA PHE A 89 -9.82 -18.04 -11.31
C PHE A 89 -9.38 -17.98 -12.78
N ALA A 90 -10.30 -17.75 -13.71
CA ALA A 90 -9.99 -17.59 -15.12
C ALA A 90 -9.21 -16.29 -15.46
N ALA A 91 -8.88 -15.46 -14.47
CA ALA A 91 -8.10 -14.22 -14.66
C ALA A 91 -6.61 -14.43 -14.99
N GLY A 92 -6.11 -15.68 -14.97
CA GLY A 92 -4.77 -16.02 -15.49
C GLY A 92 -3.59 -15.64 -14.60
N LEU A 93 -3.83 -15.37 -13.31
CA LEU A 93 -2.81 -15.11 -12.28
C LEU A 93 -3.03 -16.04 -11.06
N ASP A 94 -3.34 -17.30 -11.33
CA ASP A 94 -3.73 -18.29 -10.32
C ASP A 94 -2.80 -18.32 -9.12
N HIS A 95 -3.38 -18.65 -7.96
CA HIS A 95 -2.61 -18.84 -6.74
C HIS A 95 -1.54 -19.92 -6.92
N ILE A 96 -0.29 -19.54 -6.64
CA ILE A 96 0.85 -20.46 -6.58
C ILE A 96 1.00 -20.88 -5.11
N PRO A 97 0.98 -22.17 -4.77
CA PRO A 97 1.20 -22.62 -3.40
C PRO A 97 2.48 -22.02 -2.80
N GLY A 98 2.36 -21.41 -1.62
CA GLY A 98 3.46 -20.71 -0.95
C GLY A 98 3.64 -19.25 -1.36
N ARG A 99 2.81 -18.73 -2.27
CA ARG A 99 2.79 -17.32 -2.70
C ARG A 99 1.57 -16.62 -2.10
N GLY A 100 1.72 -16.14 -0.88
CA GLY A 100 0.64 -15.53 -0.10
C GLY A 100 -0.45 -16.51 0.32
N ARG A 101 -1.58 -15.97 0.77
CA ARG A 101 -2.75 -16.70 1.27
C ARG A 101 -3.98 -16.35 0.47
N GLN A 102 -4.56 -17.35 -0.18
CA GLN A 102 -5.83 -17.17 -0.89
C GLN A 102 -7.00 -17.09 0.10
N VAL A 103 -7.84 -16.07 -0.04
CA VAL A 103 -9.11 -15.93 0.68
C VAL A 103 -10.24 -15.62 -0.29
N SER A 104 -11.41 -16.22 -0.07
CA SER A 104 -12.58 -15.86 -0.88
C SER A 104 -12.95 -14.39 -0.66
N ASP A 105 -13.37 -13.72 -1.73
CA ASP A 105 -13.94 -12.38 -1.67
C ASP A 105 -15.46 -12.38 -1.35
N GLY A 106 -16.06 -13.56 -1.20
CA GLY A 106 -17.49 -13.74 -0.95
C GLY A 106 -18.40 -13.60 -2.19
N MET A 107 -17.85 -13.28 -3.35
CA MET A 107 -18.58 -13.00 -4.61
C MET A 107 -18.19 -13.94 -5.76
N GLY A 108 -17.41 -14.98 -5.48
CA GLY A 108 -16.97 -15.99 -6.45
C GLY A 108 -15.52 -15.79 -6.92
N GLY A 109 -14.88 -14.71 -6.52
CA GLY A 109 -13.46 -14.46 -6.68
C GLY A 109 -12.68 -14.70 -5.39
N TYR A 110 -11.46 -14.17 -5.38
CA TYR A 110 -10.55 -14.28 -4.25
C TYR A 110 -9.55 -13.13 -4.18
N TRP A 111 -9.05 -12.90 -2.98
CA TRP A 111 -7.81 -12.18 -2.75
C TRP A 111 -6.68 -13.16 -2.60
N ILE A 112 -5.48 -12.78 -3.04
CA ILE A 112 -4.23 -13.34 -2.55
C ILE A 112 -3.66 -12.29 -1.61
N GLU A 113 -3.74 -12.55 -0.31
CA GLU A 113 -3.19 -11.69 0.74
C GLU A 113 -1.78 -12.16 1.12
N ASP A 114 -1.10 -11.40 1.98
CA ASP A 114 0.19 -11.80 2.57
C ASP A 114 1.25 -12.15 1.49
N LEU A 115 1.24 -11.46 0.35
CA LEU A 115 2.19 -11.70 -0.75
C LEU A 115 3.61 -11.31 -0.33
N ASP A 116 3.76 -10.14 0.27
CA ASP A 116 5.03 -9.59 0.78
C ASP A 116 6.19 -9.66 -0.23
N GLU A 117 5.89 -9.40 -1.51
CA GLU A 117 6.86 -9.53 -2.61
C GLU A 117 7.51 -8.20 -2.96
N PRO A 118 8.81 -8.02 -2.68
CA PRO A 118 9.52 -6.83 -3.12
C PRO A 118 9.61 -6.80 -4.64
N VAL A 119 9.25 -5.67 -5.24
CA VAL A 119 9.40 -5.44 -6.66
C VAL A 119 10.88 -5.21 -6.97
N PRO A 120 11.52 -6.05 -7.81
CA PRO A 120 12.94 -5.90 -8.14
C PRO A 120 13.25 -4.49 -8.68
N GLY A 121 14.21 -3.80 -8.05
CA GLY A 121 14.63 -2.46 -8.45
C GLY A 121 13.58 -1.37 -8.24
N ASN A 122 12.56 -1.61 -7.38
CA ASN A 122 11.47 -0.68 -7.07
C ASN A 122 10.73 -0.15 -8.31
N ALA A 123 10.73 -0.93 -9.40
CA ALA A 123 10.10 -0.51 -10.64
C ALA A 123 9.77 -1.67 -11.55
N TYR A 124 8.74 -1.49 -12.37
CA TYR A 124 8.40 -2.41 -13.44
C TYR A 124 7.90 -1.65 -14.68
N ILE A 125 7.81 -2.39 -15.79
CA ILE A 125 7.25 -1.86 -17.04
C ILE A 125 5.84 -2.40 -17.22
N LEU A 126 4.88 -1.50 -17.36
CA LEU A 126 3.50 -1.81 -17.69
C LEU A 126 3.20 -1.33 -19.12
N ARG A 127 2.36 -2.05 -19.86
CA ARG A 127 1.79 -1.56 -21.12
C ARG A 127 0.29 -1.36 -20.93
N PRO A 128 -0.19 -0.13 -20.70
CA PRO A 128 -1.62 0.12 -20.55
C PRO A 128 -2.39 -0.38 -21.78
N GLY A 129 -3.42 -1.18 -21.52
CA GLY A 129 -4.37 -1.60 -22.57
C GLY A 129 -5.23 -0.44 -23.06
N GLY A 130 -6.06 -0.71 -24.07
CA GLY A 130 -7.02 0.26 -24.57
C GLY A 130 -8.21 0.50 -23.62
N PRO A 131 -9.20 1.33 -24.02
CA PRO A 131 -10.31 1.75 -23.17
C PRO A 131 -11.09 0.63 -22.49
N ALA A 132 -11.19 -0.55 -23.11
CA ALA A 132 -11.87 -1.69 -22.50
C ALA A 132 -11.11 -2.27 -21.29
N VAL A 133 -9.78 -2.23 -21.33
CA VAL A 133 -8.90 -2.72 -20.25
C VAL A 133 -8.70 -1.63 -19.19
N ASN A 134 -8.61 -0.36 -19.60
CA ASN A 134 -8.59 0.82 -18.73
C ASN A 134 -7.63 0.70 -17.54
N HIS A 135 -6.31 0.67 -17.76
CA HIS A 135 -5.38 0.63 -16.64
C HIS A 135 -5.40 1.94 -15.86
N ARG A 136 -5.45 1.84 -14.54
CA ARG A 136 -5.49 2.96 -13.59
C ARG A 136 -4.53 2.71 -12.45
N LEU A 137 -3.93 3.76 -11.93
CA LEU A 137 -3.19 3.76 -10.68
C LEU A 137 -4.02 4.51 -9.65
N ARG A 138 -4.30 3.90 -8.51
CA ARG A 138 -5.08 4.50 -7.42
C ARG A 138 -4.27 4.53 -6.14
N THR A 139 -4.24 5.69 -5.50
CA THR A 139 -3.83 5.86 -4.09
C THR A 139 -5.07 6.24 -3.27
N GLU A 140 -4.92 6.44 -1.96
CA GLU A 140 -6.02 7.01 -1.16
C GLU A 140 -6.42 8.42 -1.62
N ALA A 141 -5.47 9.20 -2.16
CA ALA A 141 -5.67 10.59 -2.51
C ALA A 141 -6.17 10.79 -3.95
N ILE A 142 -5.71 9.96 -4.89
CA ILE A 142 -5.93 10.21 -6.32
C ILE A 142 -6.07 8.92 -7.13
N GLU A 143 -6.65 9.05 -8.31
CA GLU A 143 -6.61 8.05 -9.37
C GLU A 143 -6.07 8.66 -10.66
N ILE A 144 -5.13 7.96 -11.30
CA ILE A 144 -4.49 8.37 -12.55
C ILE A 144 -4.82 7.32 -13.62
N SER A 145 -5.45 7.73 -14.72
CA SER A 145 -5.70 6.85 -15.86
C SER A 145 -4.43 6.66 -16.70
N LEU A 146 -3.81 5.49 -16.58
CA LEU A 146 -2.63 5.12 -17.37
C LEU A 146 -2.99 4.86 -18.84
N THR A 147 -4.20 4.36 -19.09
CA THR A 147 -4.70 4.20 -20.47
C THR A 147 -4.84 5.57 -21.16
N GLN A 148 -5.36 6.60 -20.49
CA GLN A 148 -5.44 7.93 -21.12
C GLN A 148 -4.07 8.57 -21.34
N LEU A 149 -3.12 8.34 -20.42
CA LEU A 149 -1.76 8.89 -20.55
C LEU A 149 -0.95 8.21 -21.66
N ALA A 150 -1.10 6.89 -21.83
CA ALA A 150 -0.13 6.10 -22.58
C ALA A 150 -0.73 4.80 -23.14
N GLU A 151 -1.93 4.86 -23.74
CA GLU A 151 -2.58 3.70 -24.36
C GLU A 151 -1.62 2.95 -25.30
N ARG A 152 -1.47 1.63 -25.05
CA ARG A 152 -0.60 0.70 -25.79
C ARG A 152 0.89 1.05 -25.76
N ALA A 153 1.33 2.13 -25.12
CA ALA A 153 2.76 2.44 -24.94
C ALA A 153 3.33 1.72 -23.70
N ARG A 154 4.65 1.64 -23.59
CA ARG A 154 5.30 1.08 -22.40
C ARG A 154 5.55 2.22 -21.42
N VAL A 155 5.06 2.10 -20.20
CA VAL A 155 5.37 3.02 -19.10
C VAL A 155 6.20 2.33 -18.05
N ARG A 156 7.15 3.06 -17.47
CA ARG A 156 7.86 2.65 -16.25
C ARG A 156 7.10 3.21 -15.06
N ILE A 157 6.75 2.33 -14.13
CA ILE A 157 6.21 2.69 -12.82
C ILE A 157 7.32 2.44 -11.81
N ALA A 158 7.70 3.45 -11.03
CA ALA A 158 8.81 3.36 -10.10
C ALA A 158 8.53 4.10 -8.79
N LEU A 159 8.86 3.46 -7.67
CA LEU A 159 8.91 4.10 -6.36
C LEU A 159 10.34 4.61 -6.14
N GLN A 160 10.47 5.92 -6.02
CA GLN A 160 11.71 6.56 -5.64
C GLN A 160 11.59 6.94 -4.17
N PRO A 161 12.35 6.31 -3.26
CA PRO A 161 12.37 6.75 -1.87
C PRO A 161 12.97 8.14 -1.81
N ASP A 162 12.41 8.99 -0.95
CA ASP A 162 13.08 10.22 -0.58
C ASP A 162 14.41 9.85 0.07
N ILE A 163 15.49 10.50 -0.36
CA ILE A 163 16.76 10.37 0.34
C ILE A 163 16.55 11.04 1.70
N ALA A 164 16.45 10.25 2.77
CA ALA A 164 16.52 10.81 4.11
C ALA A 164 17.85 11.60 4.21
N PRO A 165 17.82 12.85 4.70
CA PRO A 165 19.00 13.70 4.80
C PRO A 165 20.11 13.08 5.67
#